data_AF-A0A413T0B7-F1
#
_entry.id   AF-A0A413T0B7-F1
#
_cell.length_a   1.000
_cell.length_b   1.000
_cell.length_c   1.000
_cell.angle_alpha   90.00
_cell.angle_beta   90.00
_cell.angle_gamma   90.00
#
_symmetry.space_group_name_H-M   'P 1'
#
loop_
_entity.id
_entity.type
_entity.pdbx_description
1 polymer ?
#
loop_
_entity_poly.entity_id
_entity_poly.type
_entity_poly.pdbx_seq_one_letter_code
_entity_poly.pdbx_strand_id
1 'polypeptide(L)'
;MCGCVQKYSSAQYMTFDTVDYVDGFPCVVELTESKEPEFDVIGINDFCIVDSIMFFSQRGGDYLWSLFSLNDNRLLGRCFTKGSGPGEFVMAPHVAFKTDIFHEKGHLYANIYDFQTGKVIRSDISASLEQNKNVMTVLCDSLPSGLFSFISISDSVFFCKESSPDFTQQKRYLAGKTAGMLPPVIERLNEAKVSDSKGINIISTIAKMSRVNERIVEMPIGLNYINLYSLNGDFARTVCVGDELDDISEIEDRKKWNRMYTYADLRLFKDFWGGGVDK
;
A
#
# COMPACT_ATOMS: atom_id res chain seq x y z
N MET A 1 14.71 -23.60 27.62
CA MET A 1 13.42 -23.00 28.01
C MET A 1 12.38 -23.49 27.03
N CYS A 2 11.42 -24.28 27.50
CA CYS A 2 10.33 -24.83 26.67
C CYS A 2 9.20 -23.80 26.69
N GLY A 3 9.21 -22.85 25.74
CA GLY A 3 8.17 -21.85 25.62
C GLY A 3 6.92 -22.46 24.99
N CYS A 4 5.80 -22.46 25.70
CA CYS A 4 4.50 -22.71 25.09
C CYS A 4 4.28 -21.64 24.02
N VAL A 5 4.24 -22.05 22.75
CA VAL A 5 3.80 -21.17 21.66
C VAL A 5 2.30 -20.98 21.83
N GLN A 6 1.90 -19.82 22.33
CA GLN A 6 0.50 -19.44 22.39
C GLN A 6 -0.01 -19.31 20.94
N LYS A 7 -0.90 -20.22 20.53
CA LYS A 7 -1.51 -20.17 19.20
C LYS A 7 -2.67 -19.21 19.21
N TYR A 8 -2.54 -18.11 18.50
CA TYR A 8 -3.62 -17.15 18.28
C TYR A 8 -4.49 -17.58 17.10
N SER A 9 -5.81 -17.42 17.25
CA SER A 9 -6.75 -17.62 16.14
C SER A 9 -6.61 -16.48 15.14
N SER A 10 -6.20 -16.78 13.91
CA SER A 10 -6.10 -15.76 12.86
C SER A 10 -7.47 -15.15 12.54
N ALA A 11 -8.56 -15.90 12.71
CA ALA A 11 -9.91 -15.38 12.54
C ALA A 11 -10.27 -14.29 13.57
N GLN A 12 -9.72 -14.37 14.79
CA GLN A 12 -10.03 -13.47 15.91
C GLN A 12 -9.08 -12.28 16.00
N TYR A 13 -7.81 -12.48 15.63
CA TYR A 13 -6.76 -11.47 15.80
C TYR A 13 -6.13 -11.02 14.47
N MET A 14 -6.35 -11.71 13.34
CA MET A 14 -5.68 -11.44 12.05
C MET A 14 -4.15 -11.33 12.16
N THR A 15 -3.53 -12.34 12.79
CA THR A 15 -2.09 -12.43 13.07
C THR A 15 -1.48 -13.76 12.62
N PHE A 16 -0.15 -13.82 12.62
CA PHE A 16 0.61 -15.06 12.49
C PHE A 16 0.86 -15.72 13.84
N ASP A 17 1.34 -16.98 13.85
CA ASP A 17 1.65 -17.70 15.10
C ASP A 17 2.83 -17.10 15.87
N THR A 18 3.76 -16.46 15.16
CA THR A 18 4.90 -15.78 15.79
C THR A 18 4.53 -14.33 16.04
N VAL A 19 4.31 -14.01 17.31
CA VAL A 19 3.99 -12.65 17.79
C VAL A 19 5.12 -12.17 18.68
N ASP A 20 5.76 -11.08 18.28
CA ASP A 20 6.68 -10.33 19.12
C ASP A 20 5.94 -9.14 19.72
N TYR A 21 6.21 -8.83 20.98
CA TYR A 21 5.61 -7.69 21.68
C TYR A 21 6.64 -6.59 21.86
N VAL A 22 6.24 -5.34 21.60
CA VAL A 22 7.04 -4.15 21.85
C VAL A 22 6.19 -3.11 22.58
N ASP A 23 6.73 -2.46 23.60
CA ASP A 23 5.99 -1.46 24.40
C ASP A 23 5.56 -0.22 23.58
N GLY A 24 6.13 -0.05 22.39
CA GLY A 24 5.90 1.07 21.48
C GLY A 24 6.75 0.94 20.23
N PHE A 25 6.63 1.89 19.30
CA PHE A 25 7.62 2.02 18.24
C PHE A 25 8.99 2.32 18.84
N PRO A 26 10.05 1.60 18.43
CA PRO A 26 11.37 1.74 19.04
C PRO A 26 11.99 3.12 18.79
N CYS A 27 11.51 3.84 17.78
CA CYS A 27 11.91 5.21 17.47
C CYS A 27 10.66 6.00 17.04
N VAL A 28 10.47 7.17 17.66
CA VAL A 28 9.44 8.13 17.29
C VAL A 28 10.17 9.39 16.83
N VAL A 29 9.91 9.80 15.59
CA VAL A 29 10.45 11.04 15.03
C VAL A 29 9.34 12.08 15.05
N GLU A 30 9.50 13.08 15.90
CA GLU A 30 8.60 14.24 15.93
C GLU A 30 9.02 15.22 14.84
N LEU A 31 8.08 15.61 13.98
CA LEU A 31 8.30 16.62 12.96
C LEU A 31 8.05 18.00 13.59
N THR A 32 9.12 18.69 13.95
CA THR A 32 9.07 19.96 14.68
C THR A 32 9.18 21.19 13.77
N GLU A 33 9.75 21.03 12.58
CA GLU A 33 9.95 22.10 11.60
C GLU A 33 9.14 21.81 10.34
N SER A 34 8.41 22.82 9.87
CA SER A 34 7.68 22.77 8.61
C SER A 34 8.21 23.82 7.65
N LYS A 35 8.46 23.42 6.41
CA LYS A 35 8.65 24.33 5.29
C LYS A 35 7.42 24.23 4.42
N GLU A 36 6.78 25.36 4.12
CA GLU A 36 5.72 25.40 3.12
C GLU A 36 6.38 25.34 1.74
N PRO A 37 6.17 24.26 0.96
CA PRO A 37 6.74 24.19 -0.37
C PRO A 37 5.85 24.96 -1.34
N GLU A 38 6.45 25.80 -2.17
CA GLU A 38 5.76 26.46 -3.26
C GLU A 38 5.84 25.59 -4.51
N PHE A 39 4.70 25.02 -4.91
CA PHE A 39 4.54 24.27 -6.15
C PHE A 39 3.47 24.94 -7.01
N ASP A 40 3.81 25.28 -8.25
CA ASP A 40 2.85 25.80 -9.23
C ASP A 40 2.04 24.66 -9.85
N VAL A 41 1.11 24.11 -9.05
CA VAL A 41 0.21 23.02 -9.43
C VAL A 41 -1.21 23.29 -8.93
N ILE A 42 -2.16 23.23 -9.85
CA ILE A 42 -3.58 23.43 -9.56
C ILE A 42 -4.31 22.09 -9.65
N GLY A 43 -5.33 21.91 -8.81
CA GLY A 43 -6.23 20.76 -8.90
C GLY A 43 -5.63 19.46 -8.38
N ILE A 44 -4.66 19.54 -7.47
CA ILE A 44 -4.07 18.37 -6.79
C ILE A 44 -5.18 17.55 -6.13
N ASN A 45 -5.25 16.27 -6.45
CA ASN A 45 -6.20 15.33 -5.82
C ASN A 45 -5.52 14.21 -5.04
N ASP A 46 -4.24 13.96 -5.29
CA ASP A 46 -3.43 12.95 -4.60
C ASP A 46 -1.95 13.33 -4.72
N PHE A 47 -1.14 12.96 -3.73
CA PHE A 47 0.31 13.18 -3.78
C PHE A 47 1.06 12.04 -3.11
N CYS A 48 2.29 11.78 -3.55
CA CYS A 48 3.20 10.91 -2.84
C CYS A 48 4.64 11.39 -2.98
N ILE A 49 5.49 10.95 -2.05
CA ILE A 49 6.92 11.22 -2.06
C ILE A 49 7.63 9.89 -2.30
N VAL A 50 8.52 9.88 -3.28
CA VAL A 50 9.45 8.79 -3.55
C VAL A 50 10.85 9.39 -3.59
N ASP A 51 11.69 9.01 -2.64
CA ASP A 51 12.99 9.62 -2.38
C ASP A 51 12.87 11.15 -2.22
N SER A 52 13.57 11.91 -3.06
CA SER A 52 13.50 13.38 -3.09
C SER A 52 12.58 13.92 -4.20
N ILE A 53 11.64 13.10 -4.68
CA ILE A 53 10.69 13.47 -5.75
C ILE A 53 9.27 13.49 -5.18
N MET A 54 8.62 14.64 -5.33
CA MET A 54 7.20 14.83 -5.07
C MET A 54 6.40 14.55 -6.34
N PHE A 55 5.46 13.63 -6.25
CA PHE A 55 4.49 13.33 -7.30
C PHE A 55 3.15 13.98 -6.94
N PHE A 56 2.58 14.73 -7.87
CA PHE A 56 1.19 15.18 -7.80
C PHE A 56 0.37 14.49 -8.86
N SER A 57 -0.73 13.87 -8.45
CA SER A 57 -1.86 13.62 -9.33
C SER A 57 -2.75 14.87 -9.33
N GLN A 58 -3.19 15.29 -10.51
CA GLN A 58 -3.93 16.54 -10.68
C GLN A 58 -5.11 16.38 -11.64
N ARG A 59 -6.14 17.20 -11.44
CA ARG A 59 -7.34 17.28 -12.27
C ARG A 59 -7.39 18.61 -13.00
N GLY A 60 -7.88 18.59 -14.24
CA GLY A 60 -8.25 19.81 -14.99
C GLY A 60 -7.12 20.48 -15.78
N GLY A 61 -5.88 19.98 -15.72
CA GLY A 61 -4.79 20.39 -16.60
C GLY A 61 -4.60 19.45 -17.80
N ASP A 62 -3.71 19.83 -18.73
CA ASP A 62 -3.33 19.02 -19.89
C ASP A 62 -2.61 17.73 -19.48
N TYR A 63 -1.87 17.80 -18.38
CA TYR A 63 -1.15 16.67 -17.79
C TYR A 63 -1.85 16.17 -16.54
N LEU A 64 -1.77 14.86 -16.30
CA LEU A 64 -2.41 14.23 -15.14
C LEU A 64 -1.44 14.10 -13.96
N TRP A 65 -0.14 13.99 -14.21
CA TRP A 65 0.90 13.99 -13.18
C TRP A 65 1.92 15.12 -13.37
N SER A 66 2.33 15.74 -12.26
CA SER A 66 3.47 16.67 -12.22
C SER A 66 4.49 16.21 -11.17
N LEU A 67 5.77 16.22 -11.52
CA LEU A 67 6.86 15.73 -10.67
C LEU A 67 7.81 16.87 -10.32
N PHE A 68 8.13 17.02 -9.03
CA PHE A 68 8.99 18.07 -8.51
C PHE A 68 10.12 17.50 -7.66
N SER A 69 11.28 18.14 -7.69
CA SER A 69 12.36 17.87 -6.74
C SER A 69 12.04 18.55 -5.41
N LEU A 70 12.16 17.82 -4.30
CA LEU A 70 11.98 18.36 -2.95
C LEU A 70 13.18 19.17 -2.45
N ASN A 71 14.35 19.01 -3.07
CA ASN A 71 15.56 19.72 -2.66
C ASN A 71 15.47 21.22 -2.97
N ASP A 72 14.84 21.57 -4.10
CA ASP A 72 14.80 22.92 -4.67
C ASP A 72 13.41 23.32 -5.20
N ASN A 73 12.37 22.51 -4.97
CA ASN A 73 11.00 22.67 -5.47
C ASN A 73 10.90 22.80 -7.00
N ARG A 74 11.92 22.37 -7.74
CA ARG A 74 11.96 22.52 -9.20
C ARG A 74 11.09 21.47 -9.89
N LEU A 75 10.32 21.88 -10.90
CA LEU A 75 9.63 20.96 -11.80
C LEU A 75 10.65 20.07 -12.55
N LEU A 76 10.51 18.76 -12.38
CA LEU A 76 11.29 17.74 -13.09
C LEU A 76 10.63 17.39 -14.43
N GLY A 77 9.30 17.42 -14.46
CA GLY A 77 8.51 17.32 -15.67
C GLY A 77 7.08 16.87 -15.37
N ARG A 78 6.35 16.54 -16.43
CA ARG A 78 4.94 16.17 -16.37
C ARG A 78 4.71 14.90 -17.16
N CYS A 79 3.82 14.06 -16.67
CA CYS A 79 3.49 12.79 -17.29
C CYS A 79 1.98 12.68 -17.47
N PHE A 80 1.59 11.89 -18.47
CA PHE A 80 0.23 11.43 -18.72
C PHE A 80 -0.71 12.53 -19.20
N THR A 81 -1.51 12.22 -20.20
CA THR A 81 -2.53 13.14 -20.74
C THR A 81 -3.90 12.50 -20.61
N LYS A 82 -4.92 13.35 -20.58
CA LYS A 82 -6.30 12.88 -20.53
C LYS A 82 -6.76 12.39 -21.90
N GLY A 83 -7.25 11.16 -21.97
CA GLY A 83 -7.81 10.61 -23.19
C GLY A 83 -8.01 9.10 -23.13
N SER A 84 -8.31 8.51 -24.27
CA SER A 84 -8.54 7.06 -24.42
C SER A 84 -7.60 6.43 -25.45
N GLY A 85 -6.66 7.21 -26.00
CA GLY A 85 -5.65 6.73 -26.93
C GLY A 85 -4.55 5.93 -26.24
N PRO A 86 -3.65 5.31 -27.02
CA PRO A 86 -2.48 4.62 -26.47
C PRO A 86 -1.62 5.57 -25.62
N GLY A 87 -1.40 5.21 -24.36
CA GLY A 87 -0.58 6.00 -23.43
C GLY A 87 -1.31 7.18 -22.77
N GLU A 88 -2.64 7.22 -22.85
CA GLU A 88 -3.50 8.21 -22.17
C GLU A 88 -4.34 7.55 -21.09
N PHE A 89 -4.83 8.36 -20.15
CA PHE A 89 -5.78 7.90 -19.13
C PHE A 89 -7.06 8.74 -19.15
N VAL A 90 -8.20 8.09 -18.91
CA VAL A 90 -9.51 8.77 -18.85
C VAL A 90 -9.58 9.69 -17.62
N MET A 91 -8.89 9.30 -16.55
CA MET A 91 -8.76 10.06 -15.30
C MET A 91 -7.34 10.00 -14.77
N ALA A 92 -6.97 11.00 -13.96
CA ALA A 92 -5.66 11.04 -13.34
C ALA A 92 -5.42 9.79 -12.47
N PRO A 93 -4.39 8.99 -12.76
CA PRO A 93 -4.03 7.87 -11.90
C PRO A 93 -3.67 8.36 -10.50
N HIS A 94 -4.04 7.61 -9.48
CA HIS A 94 -3.61 7.90 -8.11
C HIS A 94 -2.11 7.63 -7.95
N VAL A 95 -1.43 8.41 -7.12
CA VAL A 95 0.02 8.30 -6.88
C VAL A 95 0.33 7.65 -5.54
N ALA A 96 -0.54 7.82 -4.54
CA ALA A 96 -0.38 7.20 -3.23
C ALA A 96 -1.07 5.83 -3.13
N PHE A 97 -2.14 5.64 -3.90
CA PHE A 97 -2.95 4.43 -3.91
C PHE A 97 -3.02 3.86 -5.32
N LYS A 98 -3.12 2.52 -5.46
CA LYS A 98 -3.26 1.83 -6.77
C LYS A 98 -2.09 2.03 -7.75
N THR A 99 -0.98 2.58 -7.27
CA THR A 99 0.25 2.72 -8.03
C THR A 99 1.40 2.25 -7.16
N ASP A 100 2.24 1.41 -7.75
CA ASP A 100 3.51 1.01 -7.16
C ASP A 100 4.65 1.74 -7.90
N ILE A 101 5.31 2.67 -7.22
CA ILE A 101 6.40 3.49 -7.76
C ILE A 101 7.72 3.01 -7.14
N PHE A 102 8.69 2.66 -7.97
CA PHE A 102 9.95 2.06 -7.53
C PHE A 102 11.09 2.27 -8.51
N HIS A 103 12.31 2.16 -8.00
CA HIS A 103 13.52 2.12 -8.82
C HIS A 103 13.86 0.71 -9.27
N GLU A 104 14.20 0.55 -10.54
CA GLU A 104 14.76 -0.68 -11.10
C GLU A 104 15.83 -0.33 -12.15
N LYS A 105 17.02 -0.92 -12.05
CA LYS A 105 18.13 -0.75 -13.01
C LYS A 105 18.46 0.73 -13.34
N GLY A 106 18.35 1.61 -12.35
CA GLY A 106 18.62 3.05 -12.49
C GLY A 106 17.46 3.90 -13.04
N HIS A 107 16.36 3.28 -13.43
CA HIS A 107 15.15 3.95 -13.88
C HIS A 107 14.09 4.00 -12.78
N LEU A 108 13.27 5.05 -12.80
CA LEU A 108 12.08 5.18 -11.98
C LEU A 108 10.87 4.66 -12.76
N TYR A 109 10.18 3.67 -12.21
CA TYR A 109 8.99 3.08 -12.81
C TYR A 109 7.77 3.34 -11.95
N ALA A 110 6.61 3.40 -12.61
CA ALA A 110 5.31 3.36 -11.97
C ALA A 110 4.46 2.25 -12.60
N ASN A 111 4.07 1.26 -11.80
CA ASN A 111 3.06 0.28 -12.18
C ASN A 111 1.71 0.75 -11.67
N ILE A 112 0.86 1.18 -12.60
CA ILE A 112 -0.42 1.85 -12.35
C ILE A 112 -1.53 0.84 -12.58
N TYR A 113 -2.30 0.55 -11.54
CA TYR A 113 -3.54 -0.23 -11.66
C TYR A 113 -4.72 0.70 -11.98
N ASP A 114 -5.17 0.63 -13.23
CA ASP A 114 -6.38 1.30 -13.69
C ASP A 114 -7.60 0.50 -13.25
N PHE A 115 -8.17 0.89 -12.12
CA PHE A 115 -9.32 0.23 -11.52
C PHE A 115 -10.59 0.27 -12.39
N GLN A 116 -10.68 1.17 -13.37
CA GLN A 116 -11.83 1.25 -14.26
C GLN A 116 -11.82 0.13 -15.29
N THR A 117 -10.63 -0.23 -15.76
CA THR A 117 -10.44 -1.21 -16.84
C THR A 117 -9.88 -2.53 -16.36
N GLY A 118 -9.33 -2.61 -15.15
CA GLY A 118 -8.61 -3.78 -14.65
C GLY A 118 -7.18 -3.90 -15.21
N LYS A 119 -6.72 -2.90 -15.96
CA LYS A 119 -5.38 -2.91 -16.56
C LYS A 119 -4.31 -2.54 -15.54
N VAL A 120 -3.14 -3.13 -15.68
CA VAL A 120 -1.90 -2.68 -15.06
C VAL A 120 -0.98 -2.17 -16.15
N ILE A 121 -0.65 -0.88 -16.08
CA ILE A 121 0.21 -0.19 -17.02
C ILE A 121 1.52 0.14 -16.32
N ARG A 122 2.65 -0.30 -16.89
CA ARG A 122 3.98 0.11 -16.46
C ARG A 122 4.38 1.33 -17.25
N SER A 123 4.73 2.40 -16.54
CA SER A 123 5.35 3.60 -17.10
C SER A 123 6.81 3.67 -16.69
N ASP A 124 7.70 3.88 -17.65
CA ASP A 124 9.09 4.29 -17.38
C ASP A 124 9.09 5.81 -17.20
N ILE A 125 9.05 6.26 -15.95
CA ILE A 125 8.97 7.68 -15.61
C ILE A 125 10.24 8.39 -16.05
N SER A 126 11.41 7.80 -15.80
CA SER A 126 12.70 8.34 -16.24
C SER A 126 12.73 8.57 -17.76
N ALA A 127 12.44 7.54 -18.55
CA ALA A 127 12.42 7.66 -19.99
C ALA A 127 11.32 8.61 -20.48
N SER A 128 10.18 8.68 -19.78
CA SER A 128 9.10 9.58 -20.17
C SER A 128 9.47 11.05 -20.00
N LEU A 129 10.21 11.38 -18.93
CA LEU A 129 10.73 12.72 -18.68
C LEU A 129 11.83 13.09 -19.70
N GLU A 130 12.77 12.16 -19.96
CA GLU A 130 13.86 12.38 -20.91
C GLU A 130 13.37 12.60 -22.35
N GLN A 131 12.35 11.84 -22.77
CA GLN A 131 11.80 11.89 -24.12
C GLN A 131 10.66 12.90 -24.28
N ASN A 132 10.20 13.50 -23.17
CA ASN A 132 9.00 14.33 -23.11
C ASN A 132 7.77 13.65 -23.76
N LYS A 133 7.61 12.34 -23.50
CA LYS A 133 6.56 11.49 -24.07
C LYS A 133 6.28 10.32 -23.14
N ASN A 134 5.02 9.92 -22.97
CA ASN A 134 4.67 8.74 -22.19
C ASN A 134 5.30 7.45 -22.78
N VAL A 135 6.21 6.84 -22.03
CA VAL A 135 6.82 5.52 -22.33
C VAL A 135 6.16 4.48 -21.46
N MET A 136 5.26 3.69 -22.06
CA MET A 136 4.38 2.77 -21.33
C MET A 136 4.24 1.41 -21.99
N THR A 137 4.00 0.39 -21.17
CA THR A 137 3.62 -0.95 -21.58
C THR A 137 2.49 -1.49 -20.71
N VAL A 138 1.62 -2.32 -21.28
CA VAL A 138 0.57 -3.02 -20.51
C VAL A 138 1.19 -4.31 -19.96
N LEU A 139 1.18 -4.46 -18.62
CA LEU A 139 1.65 -5.67 -17.95
C LEU A 139 0.54 -6.71 -17.79
N CYS A 140 -0.68 -6.24 -17.52
CA CYS A 140 -1.87 -7.06 -17.34
C CYS A 140 -3.10 -6.28 -17.82
N ASP A 141 -4.08 -6.95 -18.39
CA ASP A 141 -5.29 -6.34 -18.96
C ASP A 141 -6.59 -6.78 -18.28
N SER A 142 -6.49 -7.58 -17.23
CA SER A 142 -7.60 -8.38 -16.71
C SER A 142 -7.54 -8.62 -15.21
N LEU A 143 -6.89 -7.75 -14.43
CA LEU A 143 -7.07 -7.80 -12.98
C LEU A 143 -8.52 -7.44 -12.61
N PRO A 144 -9.07 -8.02 -11.51
CA PRO A 144 -10.38 -7.64 -11.02
C PRO A 144 -10.49 -6.14 -10.83
N SER A 145 -11.66 -5.55 -11.14
CA SER A 145 -11.92 -4.14 -10.89
C SER A 145 -12.21 -3.90 -9.40
N GLY A 146 -11.86 -2.71 -8.88
CA GLY A 146 -12.19 -2.33 -7.51
C GLY A 146 -11.26 -2.86 -6.41
N LEU A 147 -10.05 -3.32 -6.74
CA LEU A 147 -9.03 -3.61 -5.73
C LEU A 147 -8.77 -2.34 -4.90
N PHE A 148 -8.80 -2.46 -3.57
CA PHE A 148 -8.49 -1.33 -2.69
C PHE A 148 -7.00 -1.28 -2.35
N SER A 149 -6.24 -2.36 -2.56
CA SER A 149 -4.78 -2.37 -2.47
C SER A 149 -4.18 -3.28 -3.55
N PHE A 150 -3.04 -2.83 -4.09
CA PHE A 150 -2.34 -3.41 -5.23
C PHE A 150 -0.83 -3.20 -5.04
N ILE A 151 -0.04 -4.26 -5.25
CA ILE A 151 1.43 -4.21 -5.20
C ILE A 151 1.99 -5.05 -6.36
N SER A 152 2.95 -4.51 -7.11
CA SER A 152 3.60 -5.28 -8.19
C SER A 152 4.77 -6.09 -7.63
N ILE A 153 4.71 -7.41 -7.76
CA ILE A 153 5.79 -8.30 -7.31
C ILE A 153 6.80 -8.49 -8.44
N SER A 154 6.29 -8.73 -9.66
CA SER A 154 7.06 -8.74 -10.90
C SER A 154 6.17 -8.21 -12.03
N ASP A 155 6.69 -8.20 -13.27
CA ASP A 155 5.91 -7.85 -14.47
C ASP A 155 4.72 -8.80 -14.73
N SER A 156 4.67 -9.95 -14.06
CA SER A 156 3.66 -11.00 -14.31
C SER A 156 2.93 -11.49 -13.06
N VAL A 157 3.25 -10.94 -11.88
CA VAL A 157 2.66 -11.31 -10.60
C VAL A 157 2.37 -10.06 -9.78
N PHE A 158 1.15 -9.97 -9.30
CA PHE A 158 0.62 -8.86 -8.51
C PHE A 158 0.03 -9.41 -7.22
N PHE A 159 0.30 -8.72 -6.11
CA PHE A 159 -0.38 -8.97 -4.85
C PHE A 159 -1.59 -8.05 -4.78
N CYS A 160 -2.76 -8.66 -4.65
CA CYS A 160 -4.06 -8.00 -4.72
C CYS A 160 -4.79 -8.12 -3.40
N LYS A 161 -5.52 -7.06 -3.05
CA LYS A 161 -6.47 -7.10 -1.95
C LYS A 161 -7.83 -6.53 -2.34
N GLU A 162 -8.85 -7.25 -1.93
CA GLU A 162 -10.25 -6.88 -2.14
C GLU A 162 -11.10 -7.24 -0.92
N SER A 163 -12.23 -6.56 -0.79
CA SER A 163 -13.24 -6.90 0.22
C SER A 163 -14.07 -8.08 -0.27
N SER A 164 -14.53 -8.93 0.64
CA SER A 164 -15.59 -9.87 0.30
C SER A 164 -16.87 -9.13 -0.15
N PRO A 165 -17.75 -9.76 -0.93
CA PRO A 165 -18.97 -9.10 -1.44
C PRO A 165 -19.91 -8.55 -0.36
N ASP A 166 -19.91 -9.14 0.83
CA ASP A 166 -20.66 -8.69 2.01
C ASP A 166 -19.91 -7.62 2.85
N PHE A 167 -18.72 -7.21 2.42
CA PHE A 167 -17.84 -6.25 3.11
C PHE A 167 -17.49 -6.66 4.54
N THR A 168 -17.36 -7.95 4.81
CA THR A 168 -17.02 -8.47 6.15
C THR A 168 -15.60 -9.02 6.27
N GLN A 169 -14.96 -9.33 5.14
CA GLN A 169 -13.61 -9.90 5.11
C GLN A 169 -12.71 -9.12 4.17
N GLN A 170 -11.42 -9.12 4.52
CA GLN A 170 -10.36 -8.69 3.63
C GLN A 170 -9.68 -9.91 3.02
N LYS A 171 -9.69 -10.01 1.68
CA LYS A 171 -9.05 -11.10 0.95
C LYS A 171 -7.75 -10.64 0.31
N ARG A 172 -6.69 -11.42 0.51
CA ARG A 172 -5.37 -11.31 -0.12
C ARG A 172 -5.21 -12.45 -1.10
N TYR A 173 -4.67 -12.18 -2.28
CA TYR A 173 -4.32 -13.22 -3.26
C TYR A 173 -3.25 -12.72 -4.24
N LEU A 174 -2.65 -13.66 -4.96
CA LEU A 174 -1.76 -13.37 -6.08
C LEU A 174 -2.54 -13.47 -7.38
N ALA A 175 -2.31 -12.54 -8.30
CA ALA A 175 -2.92 -12.50 -9.62
C ALA A 175 -1.87 -12.18 -10.70
N GLY A 176 -2.18 -12.49 -11.95
CA GLY A 176 -1.29 -12.29 -13.09
C GLY A 176 -0.96 -13.60 -13.81
N LYS A 177 -0.20 -13.49 -14.90
CA LYS A 177 0.01 -14.58 -15.87
C LYS A 177 0.72 -15.79 -15.28
N THR A 178 1.63 -15.57 -14.33
CA THR A 178 2.47 -16.61 -13.72
C THR A 178 2.21 -16.71 -12.21
N ALA A 179 1.14 -16.08 -11.72
CA ALA A 179 0.80 -16.09 -10.31
C ALA A 179 0.49 -17.51 -9.83
N GLY A 180 1.17 -17.92 -8.77
CA GLY A 180 0.85 -19.14 -8.03
C GLY A 180 -0.23 -18.89 -6.97
N MET A 181 -0.43 -19.88 -6.12
CA MET A 181 -1.25 -19.71 -4.92
C MET A 181 -0.56 -18.81 -3.90
N LEU A 182 -1.36 -18.11 -3.11
CA LEU A 182 -0.86 -17.42 -1.94
C LEU A 182 -0.32 -18.48 -0.93
N PRO A 183 0.85 -18.26 -0.31
CA PRO A 183 1.34 -19.15 0.73
C PRO A 183 0.32 -19.37 1.87
N PRO A 184 0.14 -20.61 2.37
CA PRO A 184 -0.83 -20.90 3.44
C PRO A 184 -0.62 -20.06 4.70
N VAL A 185 0.64 -19.73 5.01
CA VAL A 185 0.99 -18.89 6.16
C VAL A 185 0.39 -17.49 6.04
N ILE A 186 0.16 -16.98 4.83
CA ILE A 186 -0.47 -15.67 4.56
C ILE A 186 -1.98 -15.83 4.37
N GLU A 187 -2.41 -16.94 3.77
CA GLU A 187 -3.84 -17.23 3.53
C GLU A 187 -4.66 -17.18 4.82
N ARG A 188 -4.10 -17.61 5.96
CA ARG A 188 -4.74 -17.49 7.28
C ARG A 188 -5.19 -16.06 7.62
N LEU A 189 -4.51 -15.01 7.13
CA LEU A 189 -4.92 -13.63 7.39
C LEU A 189 -6.27 -13.29 6.74
N ASN A 190 -6.72 -14.10 5.77
CA ASN A 190 -8.02 -13.96 5.12
C ASN A 190 -9.15 -14.62 5.93
N GLU A 191 -8.83 -15.37 7.00
CA GLU A 191 -9.83 -15.97 7.91
C GLU A 191 -10.52 -14.90 8.77
N ALA A 192 -9.84 -13.78 9.00
CA ALA A 192 -10.36 -12.68 9.78
C ALA A 192 -11.62 -12.08 9.16
N LYS A 193 -12.66 -11.98 9.98
CA LYS A 193 -13.99 -11.49 9.58
C LYS A 193 -14.55 -10.56 10.66
N VAL A 194 -15.21 -9.50 10.21
CA VAL A 194 -16.10 -8.69 11.06
C VAL A 194 -17.55 -9.19 10.94
N SER A 195 -18.33 -9.05 12.00
CA SER A 195 -19.76 -9.32 12.01
C SER A 195 -20.50 -8.47 10.97
N ASP A 196 -21.60 -9.01 10.45
CA ASP A 196 -22.45 -8.29 9.49
C ASP A 196 -22.88 -6.93 10.08
N SER A 197 -22.93 -5.89 9.24
CA SER A 197 -23.17 -4.46 9.61
C SER A 197 -22.05 -3.73 10.36
N LYS A 198 -20.98 -4.43 10.77
CA LYS A 198 -19.77 -3.77 11.31
C LYS A 198 -18.88 -3.31 10.15
N GLY A 199 -18.10 -2.27 10.39
CA GLY A 199 -17.29 -1.65 9.35
C GLY A 199 -16.00 -2.43 9.09
N ILE A 200 -15.75 -2.83 7.82
CA ILE A 200 -14.53 -3.51 7.38
C ILE A 200 -13.24 -2.75 7.73
N ASN A 201 -13.34 -1.43 8.00
CA ASN A 201 -12.21 -0.61 8.41
C ASN A 201 -11.51 -1.09 9.69
N ILE A 202 -12.17 -1.89 10.54
CA ILE A 202 -11.54 -2.52 11.71
C ILE A 202 -10.35 -3.39 11.29
N ILE A 203 -10.55 -4.21 10.25
CA ILE A 203 -9.55 -5.18 9.76
C ILE A 203 -8.87 -4.73 8.46
N SER A 204 -9.20 -3.53 7.97
CA SER A 204 -8.59 -2.99 6.75
C SER A 204 -7.15 -2.63 7.01
N THR A 205 -6.27 -2.91 6.05
CA THR A 205 -4.83 -2.69 6.23
C THR A 205 -4.21 -1.91 5.07
N ILE A 206 -3.13 -1.18 5.37
CA ILE A 206 -2.21 -0.56 4.42
C ILE A 206 -1.06 -1.53 4.22
N ALA A 207 -0.69 -1.83 2.98
CA ALA A 207 0.39 -2.78 2.68
C ALA A 207 1.38 -2.18 1.67
N LYS A 208 2.68 -2.41 1.91
CA LYS A 208 3.76 -2.07 0.97
C LYS A 208 4.82 -3.17 0.96
N MET A 209 5.50 -3.34 -0.17
CA MET A 209 6.56 -4.34 -0.35
C MET A 209 7.94 -3.68 -0.30
N SER A 210 8.79 -4.15 0.62
CA SER A 210 10.21 -3.85 0.60
C SER A 210 10.87 -4.74 -0.44
N ARG A 211 11.29 -4.16 -1.56
CA ARG A 211 12.01 -4.89 -2.63
C ARG A 211 13.42 -5.31 -2.20
N VAL A 212 14.01 -4.61 -1.23
CA VAL A 212 15.34 -4.91 -0.69
C VAL A 212 15.31 -6.15 0.20
N ASN A 213 14.29 -6.24 1.06
CA ASN A 213 14.15 -7.33 2.03
C ASN A 213 13.20 -8.44 1.58
N GLU A 214 12.59 -8.27 0.38
CA GLU A 214 11.58 -9.16 -0.21
C GLU A 214 10.41 -9.50 0.73
N ARG A 215 9.94 -8.48 1.47
CA ARG A 215 8.90 -8.62 2.49
C ARG A 215 7.81 -7.58 2.35
N ILE A 216 6.58 -8.00 2.57
CA ILE A 216 5.43 -7.11 2.74
C ILE A 216 5.36 -6.69 4.20
N VAL A 217 5.21 -5.38 4.40
CA VAL A 217 4.79 -4.78 5.67
C VAL A 217 3.31 -4.44 5.52
N GLU A 218 2.49 -4.94 6.43
CA GLU A 218 1.05 -4.75 6.43
C GLU A 218 0.56 -4.24 7.79
N MET A 219 0.02 -3.02 7.79
CA MET A 219 -0.44 -2.31 8.98
C MET A 219 -1.98 -2.22 8.99
N PRO A 220 -2.68 -2.82 9.96
CA PRO A 220 -4.12 -2.69 10.15
C PRO A 220 -4.49 -1.31 10.69
N ILE A 221 -5.39 -0.60 10.01
CA ILE A 221 -5.77 0.76 10.38
C ILE A 221 -6.42 0.77 11.77
N GLY A 222 -7.17 -0.28 12.13
CA GLY A 222 -7.93 -0.34 13.40
C GLY A 222 -7.38 -1.27 14.47
N LEU A 223 -6.17 -1.83 14.31
CA LEU A 223 -5.59 -2.80 15.26
C LEU A 223 -4.16 -2.40 15.66
N ASN A 224 -3.68 -2.90 16.78
CA ASN A 224 -2.44 -2.45 17.43
C ASN A 224 -1.15 -3.19 17.02
N TYR A 225 -1.11 -3.89 15.89
CA TYR A 225 0.04 -4.70 15.53
C TYR A 225 0.41 -4.55 14.05
N ILE A 226 1.55 -5.08 13.63
CA ILE A 226 2.06 -5.01 12.27
C ILE A 226 2.37 -6.43 11.79
N ASN A 227 1.89 -6.80 10.60
CA ASN A 227 2.19 -8.07 9.97
C ASN A 227 3.35 -7.91 8.98
N LEU A 228 4.34 -8.78 9.09
CA LEU A 228 5.53 -8.84 8.23
C LEU A 228 5.64 -10.22 7.61
N TYR A 229 5.73 -10.32 6.28
CA TYR A 229 5.77 -11.64 5.63
C TYR A 229 6.43 -11.62 4.24
N SER A 230 7.01 -12.74 3.85
CA SER A 230 7.54 -12.98 2.50
C SER A 230 6.54 -13.77 1.66
N LEU A 231 6.44 -13.44 0.37
CA LEU A 231 5.51 -14.11 -0.54
C LEU A 231 5.96 -15.51 -0.99
N ASN A 232 7.18 -15.93 -0.63
CA ASN A 232 7.64 -17.31 -0.80
C ASN A 232 7.26 -18.21 0.41
N GLY A 233 6.73 -17.62 1.50
CA GLY A 233 6.28 -18.32 2.70
C GLY A 233 7.36 -18.69 3.70
N ASP A 234 8.61 -18.28 3.50
CA ASP A 234 9.73 -18.60 4.41
C ASP A 234 9.77 -17.73 5.68
N PHE A 235 9.01 -16.64 5.70
CA PHE A 235 9.01 -15.66 6.78
C PHE A 235 7.60 -15.11 7.00
N ALA A 236 7.13 -15.17 8.24
CA ALA A 236 5.90 -14.53 8.67
C ALA A 236 5.97 -14.22 10.18
N ARG A 237 5.62 -12.99 10.55
CA ARG A 237 5.70 -12.51 11.93
C ARG A 237 4.73 -11.37 12.16
N THR A 238 4.12 -11.35 13.33
CA THR A 238 3.35 -10.21 13.83
C THR A 238 4.16 -9.49 14.90
N VAL A 239 4.18 -8.16 14.86
CA VAL A 239 4.76 -7.31 15.90
C VAL A 239 3.61 -6.54 16.56
N CYS A 240 3.24 -6.92 17.78
CA CYS A 240 2.25 -6.22 18.59
C CYS A 240 2.88 -5.00 19.26
N VAL A 241 2.21 -3.84 19.12
CA VAL A 241 2.57 -2.60 19.78
C VAL A 241 1.71 -2.46 21.03
N GLY A 242 2.30 -2.74 22.18
CA GLY A 242 1.63 -2.94 23.46
C GLY A 242 1.94 -4.32 24.05
N ASP A 243 1.22 -4.65 25.12
CA ASP A 243 1.34 -5.90 25.88
C ASP A 243 0.26 -6.93 25.52
N GLU A 244 -0.77 -6.53 24.78
CA GLU A 244 -1.90 -7.39 24.39
C GLU A 244 -2.30 -7.16 22.93
N LEU A 245 -2.69 -8.24 22.23
CA LEU A 245 -3.23 -8.14 20.86
C LEU A 245 -4.67 -7.65 20.89
N ASP A 246 -5.00 -6.72 20.00
CA ASP A 246 -6.38 -6.33 19.76
C ASP A 246 -7.24 -7.50 19.27
N ASP A 247 -8.29 -7.81 20.05
CA ASP A 247 -9.34 -8.73 19.66
C ASP A 247 -10.36 -8.03 18.75
N ILE A 248 -10.58 -8.58 17.55
CA ILE A 248 -11.52 -8.00 16.59
C ILE A 248 -12.91 -7.87 17.21
N SER A 249 -13.41 -8.91 17.89
CA SER A 249 -14.76 -8.94 18.46
C SER A 249 -14.95 -7.89 19.56
N GLU A 250 -13.94 -7.66 20.40
CA GLU A 250 -13.99 -6.61 21.40
C GLU A 250 -14.06 -5.22 20.78
N ILE A 251 -13.33 -4.99 19.69
CA ILE A 251 -13.36 -3.71 18.96
C ILE A 251 -14.71 -3.51 18.26
N GLU A 252 -15.34 -4.59 17.79
CA GLU A 252 -16.69 -4.54 17.22
C GLU A 252 -17.72 -4.02 18.21
N ASP A 253 -17.59 -4.38 19.48
CA ASP A 253 -18.49 -3.99 20.57
C ASP A 253 -18.24 -2.57 21.08
N ARG A 254 -17.07 -2.00 20.81
CA ARG A 254 -16.80 -0.58 21.07
C ARG A 254 -17.65 0.31 20.17
N LYS A 255 -18.15 1.42 20.73
CA LYS A 255 -18.78 2.52 19.98
C LYS A 255 -17.81 3.04 18.92
N LYS A 256 -18.31 3.38 17.73
CA LYS A 256 -17.47 3.76 16.57
C LYS A 256 -16.46 4.88 16.88
N TRP A 257 -16.86 5.89 17.65
CA TRP A 257 -16.01 7.02 18.05
C TRP A 257 -15.00 6.70 19.17
N ASN A 258 -15.10 5.52 19.79
CA ASN A 258 -14.12 5.02 20.77
C ASN A 258 -13.13 4.03 20.13
N ARG A 259 -13.26 3.74 18.83
CA ARG A 259 -12.31 2.88 18.12
C ARG A 259 -11.09 3.70 17.76
N MET A 260 -9.91 3.19 18.09
CA MET A 260 -8.65 3.80 17.69
C MET A 260 -8.38 3.49 16.22
N TYR A 261 -7.86 4.47 15.49
CA TYR A 261 -7.25 4.26 14.18
C TYR A 261 -5.74 4.37 14.37
N THR A 262 -5.09 3.22 14.55
CA THR A 262 -3.68 3.11 14.97
C THR A 262 -2.70 3.58 13.90
N TYR A 263 -2.97 3.26 12.63
CA TYR A 263 -2.05 3.60 11.54
C TYR A 263 -2.77 4.32 10.40
N ALA A 264 -2.23 5.45 9.98
CA ALA A 264 -2.77 6.32 8.93
C ALA A 264 -1.94 6.30 7.63
N ASP A 265 -0.65 5.95 7.70
CA ASP A 265 0.24 5.84 6.54
C ASP A 265 1.31 4.77 6.78
N LEU A 266 1.90 4.25 5.70
CA LEU A 266 3.04 3.34 5.71
C LEU A 266 4.09 3.80 4.70
N ARG A 267 5.32 3.99 5.18
CA ARG A 267 6.50 4.32 4.37
C ARG A 267 7.56 3.25 4.52
N LEU A 268 8.18 2.90 3.40
CA LEU A 268 9.29 1.95 3.37
C LEU A 268 10.58 2.70 3.07
N PHE A 269 11.61 2.37 3.84
CA PHE A 269 12.97 2.77 3.61
C PHE A 269 13.80 1.51 3.33
N LYS A 270 15.07 1.70 2.97
CA LYS A 270 15.98 0.59 2.68
C LYS A 270 16.08 -0.39 3.86
N ASP A 271 16.29 0.16 5.05
CA ASP A 271 16.66 -0.60 6.24
C ASP A 271 15.55 -0.66 7.30
N PHE A 272 14.49 0.14 7.15
CA PHE A 272 13.38 0.23 8.11
C PHE A 272 12.08 0.65 7.43
N TRP A 273 10.99 0.65 8.18
CA TRP A 273 9.69 1.15 7.75
C TRP A 273 9.15 2.09 8.84
N GLY A 274 8.30 3.02 8.45
CA GLY A 274 7.65 3.97 9.35
C GLY A 274 6.14 3.97 9.13
N GLY A 275 5.39 4.08 10.21
CA GLY A 275 3.94 4.29 10.17
C GLY A 275 3.59 5.68 10.68
N GLY A 276 2.64 6.35 10.02
CA GLY A 276 1.98 7.51 10.61
C GLY A 276 0.97 7.03 11.64
N VAL A 277 1.00 7.59 12.85
CA VAL A 277 0.05 7.26 13.93
C VAL A 277 -0.69 8.54 14.28
N ASP A 278 -2.02 8.51 14.18
CA ASP A 278 -2.85 9.59 14.72
C ASP A 278 -2.92 9.40 16.24
N LYS A 279 -2.43 10.39 16.99
CA LYS A 279 -2.55 10.44 18.46
C LYS A 279 -3.76 11.26 18.87
#